data_AF-A0A2P6W6W7-F1
#
_entry.id   AF-A0A2P6W6W7-F1
#
_cell.length_a   1.000
_cell.length_b   1.000
_cell.length_c   1.000
_cell.angle_alpha   90.00
_cell.angle_beta   90.00
_cell.angle_gamma   90.00
#
_symmetry.space_group_name_H-M   'P 1'
#
loop_
_entity.id
_entity.type
_entity.pdbx_description
1 polymer ?
#
loop_
_entity_poly.entity_id
_entity_poly.type
_entity_poly.pdbx_seq_one_letter_code
_entity_poly.pdbx_strand_id
1 'polypeptide(L)'
;KYNPDGSLGSSWHSWVSEEGRKRLPIQEDETALVIWALKKYYEETGDKEKLKDKWDSLIKPAADFMKSYFDSNLSLPQPSYDLWEEKHYVSTFTVASVYAGLKAAAETAEEIGKESDQYEKRAEEIKEEGLKNLRSEETKRYVRGIEDGEKLDEVSAPLFFLEKFGLIDEDDEYFENTMNAIRYDLSPDTEVGGIARYKEDYYHNVSEDFDEVPGNPWIICTLWVAQHLIQNAETQEKLGEAKKYMHWTCKNSLDTGILPEQVDPFTGEGKSVAPLTWSHTTFIETALMYSEKKEELH
;
A
#
# COMPACT_ATOMS: atom_id res chain seq x y z
N LYS A 1 18.59 0.72 2.63
CA LYS A 1 18.22 0.89 1.20
C LYS A 1 19.43 0.62 0.32
N TYR A 2 19.21 0.09 -0.88
CA TYR A 2 20.26 -0.05 -1.89
C TYR A 2 19.82 0.68 -3.15
N ASN A 3 20.76 1.36 -3.80
CA ASN A 3 20.51 1.90 -5.13
C ASN A 3 20.38 0.73 -6.14
N PRO A 4 19.84 0.97 -7.35
CA PRO A 4 19.75 -0.06 -8.39
C PRO A 4 21.09 -0.70 -8.79
N ASP A 5 22.22 -0.05 -8.48
CA ASP A 5 23.58 -0.54 -8.70
C ASP A 5 24.15 -1.36 -7.53
N GLY A 6 23.35 -1.60 -6.48
CA GLY A 6 23.73 -2.35 -5.28
C GLY A 6 24.56 -1.55 -4.27
N SER A 7 24.83 -0.27 -4.50
CA SER A 7 25.45 0.60 -3.50
C SER A 7 24.49 0.93 -2.36
N LEU A 8 25.02 1.28 -1.18
CA LEU A 8 24.19 1.68 -0.04
C LEU A 8 23.45 2.98 -0.36
N GLY A 9 22.13 2.91 -0.39
CA GLY A 9 21.26 4.08 -0.39
C GLY A 9 21.18 4.68 1.03
N SER A 10 20.86 5.97 1.11
CA SER A 10 20.58 6.62 2.39
C SER A 10 19.45 5.90 3.12
N SER A 11 19.63 5.65 4.42
CA SER A 11 18.58 5.16 5.30
C SER A 11 18.82 5.74 6.70
N TRP A 12 17.75 6.18 7.34
CA TRP A 12 17.75 6.67 8.72
C TRP A 12 17.31 5.61 9.73
N HIS A 13 16.99 4.41 9.25
CA HIS A 13 16.52 3.31 10.09
C HIS A 13 17.64 2.83 11.04
N SER A 14 17.35 2.87 12.34
CA SER A 14 18.28 2.37 13.36
C SER A 14 18.35 0.84 13.34
N TRP A 15 19.58 0.33 13.51
CA TRP A 15 19.92 -1.10 13.68
C TRP A 15 19.63 -1.63 15.08
N VAL A 16 19.26 -0.75 16.01
CA VAL A 16 19.00 -1.06 17.41
C VAL A 16 17.72 -0.35 17.86
N SER A 17 16.84 -1.05 18.57
CA SER A 17 15.64 -0.44 19.19
C SER A 17 16.04 0.50 20.34
N GLU A 18 15.11 1.31 20.83
CA GLU A 18 15.34 2.17 22.01
C GLU A 18 15.75 1.37 23.25
N GLU A 19 15.26 0.13 23.36
CA GLU A 19 15.61 -0.81 24.43
C GLU A 19 16.95 -1.54 24.23
N GLY A 20 17.71 -1.22 23.18
CA GLY A 20 19.01 -1.84 22.92
C GLY A 20 18.96 -3.20 22.19
N ARG A 21 17.80 -3.64 21.69
CA ARG A 21 17.67 -4.90 20.95
C ARG A 21 18.07 -4.70 19.49
N LYS A 22 18.76 -5.67 18.89
CA LYS A 22 19.09 -5.63 17.46
C LYS A 22 17.81 -5.73 16.62
N ARG A 23 17.68 -4.89 15.59
CA ARG A 23 16.61 -4.95 14.59
C ARG A 23 17.17 -4.78 13.18
N LEU A 24 16.49 -5.34 12.18
CA LEU A 24 16.87 -5.14 10.79
C LEU A 24 16.31 -3.80 10.29
N PRO A 25 17.14 -2.91 9.72
CA PRO A 25 16.69 -1.62 9.19
C PRO A 25 16.13 -1.78 7.78
N ILE A 26 15.09 -2.58 7.65
CA ILE A 26 14.48 -2.95 6.36
C ILE A 26 13.02 -2.50 6.31
N GLN A 27 12.52 -2.34 5.09
CA GLN A 27 11.10 -2.29 4.76
C GLN A 27 10.84 -3.54 3.92
N GLU A 28 10.08 -4.48 4.46
CA GLU A 28 9.89 -5.76 3.77
C GLU A 28 9.03 -5.61 2.51
N ASP A 29 8.15 -4.62 2.47
CA ASP A 29 7.36 -4.24 1.30
C ASP A 29 8.23 -3.81 0.11
N GLU A 30 9.33 -3.08 0.33
CA GLU A 30 10.28 -2.76 -0.75
C GLU A 30 10.89 -4.02 -1.39
N THR A 31 10.94 -5.14 -0.68
CA THR A 31 11.36 -6.44 -1.23
C THR A 31 10.21 -7.12 -1.97
N ALA A 32 9.03 -7.16 -1.36
CA ALA A 32 7.87 -7.85 -1.90
C ALA A 32 7.34 -7.21 -3.19
N LEU A 33 7.26 -5.88 -3.22
CA LEU A 33 6.75 -5.10 -4.35
C LEU A 33 7.59 -5.28 -5.62
N VAL A 34 8.89 -5.53 -5.50
CA VAL A 34 9.77 -5.79 -6.66
C VAL A 34 9.40 -7.11 -7.33
N ILE A 35 9.13 -8.17 -6.55
CA ILE A 35 8.69 -9.46 -7.10
C ILE A 35 7.30 -9.31 -7.73
N TRP A 36 6.39 -8.65 -7.04
CA TRP A 36 5.04 -8.39 -7.53
C TRP A 36 5.07 -7.60 -8.86
N ALA A 37 5.90 -6.55 -8.95
CA ALA A 37 6.06 -5.76 -10.18
C ALA A 37 6.64 -6.57 -11.35
N LEU A 38 7.58 -7.50 -11.11
CA LEU A 38 8.09 -8.40 -12.15
C LEU A 38 7.02 -9.34 -12.68
N LYS A 39 6.14 -9.83 -11.79
CA LYS A 39 5.01 -10.65 -12.18
C LYS A 39 3.99 -9.84 -13.01
N LYS A 40 3.67 -8.62 -12.61
CA LYS A 40 2.83 -7.70 -13.41
C LYS A 40 3.44 -7.41 -14.78
N TYR A 41 4.75 -7.16 -14.85
CA TYR A 41 5.45 -7.01 -16.13
C TYR A 41 5.30 -8.26 -17.01
N TYR A 42 5.41 -9.47 -16.45
CA TYR A 42 5.21 -10.70 -17.20
C TYR A 42 3.76 -10.86 -17.68
N GLU A 43 2.76 -10.56 -16.85
CA GLU A 43 1.34 -10.64 -17.23
C GLU A 43 1.03 -9.73 -18.43
N GLU A 44 1.63 -8.54 -18.49
CA GLU A 44 1.44 -7.59 -19.58
C GLU A 44 2.22 -7.93 -20.86
N THR A 45 3.41 -8.54 -20.73
CA THR A 45 4.35 -8.70 -21.86
C THR A 45 4.52 -10.13 -22.35
N GLY A 46 4.19 -11.13 -21.52
CA GLY A 46 4.53 -12.52 -21.73
C GLY A 46 6.04 -12.83 -21.71
N ASP A 47 6.89 -11.89 -21.26
CA ASP A 47 8.36 -12.01 -21.27
C ASP A 47 8.87 -12.97 -20.19
N LYS A 48 8.69 -14.26 -20.46
CA LYS A 48 9.13 -15.37 -19.60
C LYS A 48 10.65 -15.44 -19.44
N GLU A 49 11.42 -14.98 -20.42
CA GLU A 49 12.87 -14.99 -20.35
C GLU A 49 13.39 -14.02 -19.28
N LYS A 50 12.71 -12.86 -19.10
CA LYS A 50 13.00 -11.95 -17.99
C LYS A 50 12.82 -12.60 -16.62
N LEU A 51 11.75 -13.38 -16.44
CA LEU A 51 11.51 -14.11 -15.19
C LEU A 51 12.61 -15.13 -14.92
N LYS A 52 13.03 -15.90 -15.94
CA LYS A 52 14.13 -16.86 -15.81
C LYS A 52 15.46 -16.18 -15.45
N ASP A 53 15.78 -15.05 -16.10
CA ASP A 53 16.99 -14.26 -15.81
C ASP A 53 17.03 -13.76 -14.36
N LYS A 54 15.88 -13.33 -13.84
CA LYS A 54 15.75 -12.79 -12.49
C LYS A 54 15.47 -13.80 -11.39
N TRP A 55 15.18 -15.04 -11.74
CA TRP A 55 14.82 -16.07 -10.76
C TRP A 55 15.87 -16.26 -9.68
N ASP A 56 17.08 -16.69 -10.05
CA ASP A 56 18.13 -17.03 -9.08
C ASP A 56 18.82 -15.79 -8.48
N SER A 57 18.78 -14.65 -9.19
CA SER A 57 19.48 -13.43 -8.79
C SER A 57 18.64 -12.47 -7.94
N LEU A 58 17.31 -12.59 -7.97
CA LEU A 58 16.40 -11.64 -7.32
C LEU A 58 15.16 -12.31 -6.72
N ILE A 59 14.35 -13.01 -7.53
CA ILE A 59 13.03 -13.48 -7.12
C ILE A 59 13.14 -14.53 -6.01
N LYS A 60 13.90 -15.60 -6.25
CA LYS A 60 14.11 -16.68 -5.29
C LYS A 60 14.72 -16.20 -3.97
N PRO A 61 15.85 -15.46 -3.94
CA PRO A 61 16.42 -15.02 -2.67
C PRO A 61 15.50 -14.07 -1.89
N ALA A 62 14.76 -13.20 -2.57
CA ALA A 62 13.78 -12.31 -1.93
C ALA A 62 12.59 -13.09 -1.34
N ALA A 63 12.04 -14.05 -2.09
CA ALA A 63 10.95 -14.90 -1.62
C ALA A 63 11.40 -15.84 -0.48
N ASP A 64 12.62 -16.39 -0.56
CA ASP A 64 13.22 -17.19 0.51
C ASP A 64 13.40 -16.35 1.79
N PHE A 65 13.82 -15.08 1.65
CA PHE A 65 13.92 -14.16 2.77
C PHE A 65 12.56 -13.91 3.43
N MET A 66 11.55 -13.45 2.67
CA MET A 66 10.21 -13.16 3.21
C MET A 66 9.57 -14.38 3.86
N LYS A 67 9.72 -15.56 3.23
CA LYS A 67 9.27 -16.83 3.82
C LYS A 67 9.97 -17.13 5.15
N SER A 68 11.25 -16.78 5.30
CA SER A 68 12.02 -17.02 6.53
C SER A 68 11.80 -15.94 7.61
N TYR A 69 11.49 -14.71 7.21
CA TYR A 69 11.30 -13.56 8.09
C TYR A 69 9.85 -13.49 8.58
N PHE A 70 9.43 -14.54 9.30
CA PHE A 70 8.03 -14.78 9.61
C PHE A 70 7.81 -15.25 11.05
N ASP A 71 6.68 -14.87 11.65
CA ASP A 71 6.22 -15.35 12.94
C ASP A 71 5.13 -16.41 12.72
N SER A 72 5.48 -17.68 12.96
CA SER A 72 4.54 -18.80 12.86
C SER A 72 3.44 -18.81 13.92
N ASN A 73 3.55 -18.05 15.01
CA ASN A 73 2.48 -17.98 16.01
C ASN A 73 1.35 -17.04 15.56
N LEU A 74 1.71 -15.96 14.88
CA LEU A 74 0.75 -14.99 14.34
C LEU A 74 0.38 -15.30 12.88
N SER A 75 1.12 -16.19 12.22
CA SER A 75 1.03 -16.41 10.77
C SER A 75 1.18 -15.10 9.99
N LEU A 76 2.11 -14.24 10.43
CA LEU A 76 2.43 -12.94 9.84
C LEU A 76 3.94 -12.74 9.66
N PRO A 77 4.40 -11.89 8.73
CA PRO A 77 5.79 -11.45 8.66
C PRO A 77 6.27 -10.82 9.97
N GLN A 78 7.57 -10.92 10.22
CA GLN A 78 8.19 -10.28 11.39
C GLN A 78 8.16 -8.74 11.25
N PRO A 79 8.26 -7.99 12.35
CA PRO A 79 8.26 -6.52 12.30
C PRO A 79 9.33 -5.94 11.38
N SER A 80 8.97 -4.91 10.60
CA SER A 80 9.88 -4.10 9.78
C SER A 80 9.39 -2.64 9.75
N TYR A 81 10.11 -1.73 9.09
CA TYR A 81 9.62 -0.37 8.92
C TYR A 81 8.45 -0.34 7.93
N ASP A 82 7.43 0.46 8.23
CA ASP A 82 6.26 0.61 7.36
C ASP A 82 6.56 1.40 6.08
N LEU A 83 5.57 1.46 5.19
CA LEU A 83 5.62 2.20 3.93
C LEU A 83 6.07 3.66 4.10
N TRP A 84 5.72 4.25 5.24
CA TRP A 84 6.02 5.64 5.56
C TRP A 84 7.39 5.85 6.22
N GLU A 85 8.17 4.79 6.43
CA GLU A 85 9.52 4.83 7.00
C GLU A 85 9.59 5.38 8.43
N GLU A 86 8.51 5.22 9.20
CA GLU A 86 8.32 5.88 10.49
C GLU A 86 8.38 4.90 11.66
N LYS A 87 7.61 3.81 11.60
CA LYS A 87 7.44 2.88 12.71
C LYS A 87 7.94 1.50 12.34
N HIS A 88 8.54 0.80 13.31
CA HIS A 88 9.04 -0.57 13.14
C HIS A 88 8.13 -1.56 13.88
N TYR A 89 7.19 -2.16 13.15
CA TYR A 89 6.11 -2.99 13.69
C TYR A 89 5.58 -3.95 12.60
N VAL A 90 4.57 -4.78 12.89
CA VAL A 90 3.89 -5.59 11.87
C VAL A 90 2.84 -4.72 11.19
N SER A 91 3.22 -4.02 10.11
CA SER A 91 2.31 -3.18 9.32
C SER A 91 1.38 -4.02 8.45
N THR A 92 0.07 -3.77 8.51
CA THR A 92 -0.92 -4.49 7.69
C THR A 92 -0.70 -4.28 6.18
N PHE A 93 -0.24 -3.09 5.77
CA PHE A 93 0.17 -2.85 4.37
C PHE A 93 1.35 -3.75 3.98
N THR A 94 2.37 -3.81 4.83
CA THR A 94 3.56 -4.64 4.57
C THR A 94 3.17 -6.11 4.50
N VAL A 95 2.30 -6.58 5.39
CA VAL A 95 1.72 -7.94 5.33
C VAL A 95 1.06 -8.20 3.96
N ALA A 96 0.22 -7.28 3.50
CA ALA A 96 -0.46 -7.41 2.21
C ALA A 96 0.53 -7.45 1.03
N SER A 97 1.58 -6.62 1.09
CA SER A 97 2.63 -6.63 0.07
C SER A 97 3.42 -7.96 0.07
N VAL A 98 3.74 -8.51 1.25
CA VAL A 98 4.47 -9.79 1.39
C VAL A 98 3.62 -10.95 0.89
N TYR A 99 2.31 -10.96 1.19
CA TYR A 99 1.36 -11.89 0.58
C TYR A 99 1.44 -11.84 -0.95
N ALA A 100 1.30 -10.65 -1.54
CA ALA A 100 1.37 -10.46 -2.99
C ALA A 100 2.72 -10.89 -3.57
N GLY A 101 3.83 -10.58 -2.91
CA GLY A 101 5.18 -10.96 -3.34
C GLY A 101 5.41 -12.46 -3.31
N LEU A 102 4.96 -13.15 -2.25
CA LEU A 102 5.06 -14.61 -2.14
C LEU A 102 4.16 -15.32 -3.14
N LYS A 103 2.93 -14.85 -3.34
CA LYS A 103 2.03 -15.37 -4.37
C LYS A 103 2.62 -15.19 -5.77
N ALA A 104 3.13 -14.00 -6.07
CA ALA A 104 3.82 -13.73 -7.33
C ALA A 104 5.07 -14.62 -7.52
N ALA A 105 5.82 -14.91 -6.45
CA ALA A 105 6.95 -15.84 -6.50
C ALA A 105 6.51 -17.28 -6.77
N ALA A 106 5.43 -17.74 -6.14
CA ALA A 106 4.86 -19.07 -6.36
C ALA A 106 4.42 -19.25 -7.82
N GLU A 107 3.59 -18.35 -8.32
CA GLU A 107 3.09 -18.39 -9.70
C GLU A 107 4.22 -18.24 -10.73
N THR A 108 5.24 -17.41 -10.42
CA THR A 108 6.44 -17.30 -11.25
C THR A 108 7.18 -18.63 -11.29
N ALA A 109 7.39 -19.28 -10.14
CA ALA A 109 8.09 -20.55 -10.04
C ALA A 109 7.40 -21.61 -10.90
N GLU A 110 6.07 -21.74 -10.79
CA GLU A 110 5.28 -22.68 -11.60
C GLU A 110 5.45 -22.43 -13.09
N GLU A 111 5.30 -21.17 -13.51
CA GLU A 111 5.43 -20.77 -14.91
C GLU A 111 6.79 -21.21 -15.48
N ILE A 112 7.89 -21.03 -14.75
CA ILE A 112 9.22 -21.39 -15.21
C ILE A 112 9.68 -22.81 -14.82
N GLY A 113 8.79 -23.64 -14.25
CA GLY A 113 9.07 -25.03 -13.89
C GLY A 113 10.04 -25.18 -12.70
N LYS A 114 9.86 -24.37 -11.66
CA LYS A 114 10.60 -24.38 -10.39
C LYS A 114 9.63 -24.72 -9.24
N GLU A 115 10.19 -25.11 -8.10
CA GLU A 115 9.41 -25.42 -6.88
C GLU A 115 8.66 -24.18 -6.36
N SER A 116 7.32 -24.26 -6.28
CA SER A 116 6.42 -23.16 -5.89
C SER A 116 5.77 -23.35 -4.51
N ASP A 117 5.46 -24.59 -4.12
CA ASP A 117 4.64 -24.96 -2.96
C ASP A 117 5.00 -24.21 -1.67
N GLN A 118 6.30 -23.99 -1.44
CA GLN A 118 6.80 -23.32 -0.23
C GLN A 118 6.40 -21.84 -0.13
N TYR A 119 6.22 -21.15 -1.26
CA TYR A 119 5.83 -19.75 -1.31
C TYR A 119 4.32 -19.64 -1.28
N GLU A 120 3.62 -20.50 -2.03
CA GLU A 120 2.15 -20.61 -2.01
C GLU A 120 1.65 -20.90 -0.59
N LYS A 121 2.19 -21.94 0.06
CA LYS A 121 1.83 -22.29 1.43
C LYS A 121 1.97 -21.12 2.39
N ARG A 122 3.03 -20.32 2.26
CA ARG A 122 3.26 -19.17 3.15
C ARG A 122 2.29 -18.01 2.85
N ALA A 123 1.96 -17.78 1.58
CA ALA A 123 0.94 -16.81 1.21
C ALA A 123 -0.44 -17.22 1.77
N GLU A 124 -0.79 -18.50 1.68
CA GLU A 124 -2.04 -19.02 2.25
C GLU A 124 -2.06 -18.97 3.79
N GLU A 125 -0.95 -19.25 4.48
CA GLU A 125 -0.84 -19.04 5.95
C GLU A 125 -1.18 -17.58 6.33
N ILE A 126 -0.71 -16.59 5.56
CA ILE A 126 -1.06 -15.17 5.77
C ILE A 126 -2.55 -14.93 5.54
N LYS A 127 -3.11 -15.41 4.43
CA LYS A 127 -4.51 -15.16 4.06
C LYS A 127 -5.49 -15.83 5.01
N GLU A 128 -5.28 -17.11 5.34
CA GLU A 128 -6.23 -17.90 6.11
C GLU A 128 -6.12 -17.67 7.63
N GLU A 129 -4.91 -17.43 8.15
CA GLU A 129 -4.66 -17.31 9.59
C GLU A 129 -4.19 -15.92 9.98
N GLY A 130 -3.17 -15.39 9.30
CA GLY A 130 -2.57 -14.09 9.61
C GLY A 130 -3.56 -12.94 9.57
N LEU A 131 -4.41 -12.90 8.54
CA LEU A 131 -5.38 -11.83 8.31
C LEU A 131 -6.37 -11.66 9.48
N LYS A 132 -6.71 -12.75 10.18
CA LYS A 132 -7.57 -12.72 11.37
C LYS A 132 -6.94 -11.92 12.52
N ASN A 133 -5.61 -11.95 12.63
CA ASN A 133 -4.88 -11.20 13.64
C ASN A 133 -4.84 -9.69 13.34
N LEU A 134 -5.18 -9.27 12.12
CA LEU A 134 -5.20 -7.86 11.71
C LEU A 134 -6.60 -7.24 11.73
N ARG A 135 -7.59 -7.94 12.29
CA ARG A 135 -8.97 -7.46 12.44
C ARG A 135 -9.21 -6.92 13.85
N SER A 136 -9.88 -5.78 13.96
CA SER A 136 -10.44 -5.27 15.22
C SER A 136 -11.89 -5.71 15.38
N GLU A 137 -12.19 -6.37 16.48
CA GLU A 137 -13.56 -6.77 16.83
C GLU A 137 -14.42 -5.60 17.32
N GLU A 138 -13.79 -4.54 17.83
CA GLU A 138 -14.46 -3.35 18.35
C GLU A 138 -14.94 -2.46 17.22
N THR A 139 -14.06 -2.14 16.29
CA THR A 139 -14.34 -1.23 15.18
C THR A 139 -14.85 -1.94 13.93
N LYS A 140 -14.71 -3.28 13.86
CA LYS A 140 -15.03 -4.13 12.70
C LYS A 140 -14.28 -3.69 11.44
N ARG A 141 -13.00 -3.35 11.59
CA ARG A 141 -12.09 -2.88 10.53
C ARG A 141 -10.77 -3.65 10.57
N TYR A 142 -9.96 -3.51 9.52
CA TYR A 142 -8.55 -3.84 9.58
C TYR A 142 -7.78 -2.76 10.35
N VAL A 143 -6.90 -3.21 11.24
CA VAL A 143 -6.04 -2.34 12.04
C VAL A 143 -4.84 -1.90 11.22
N ARG A 144 -4.22 -0.76 11.57
CA ARG A 144 -2.98 -0.29 10.94
C ARG A 144 -1.83 -1.30 11.07
N GLY A 145 -1.81 -2.07 12.15
CA GLY A 145 -0.93 -3.21 12.35
C GLY A 145 -0.81 -3.62 13.82
N ILE A 146 0.25 -4.36 14.14
CA ILE A 146 0.52 -4.87 15.49
C ILE A 146 1.90 -4.38 15.96
N GLU A 147 1.95 -3.70 17.10
CA GLU A 147 3.16 -3.17 17.73
C GLU A 147 3.31 -3.80 19.12
N ASP A 148 4.44 -4.47 19.36
CA ASP A 148 4.73 -5.17 20.62
C ASP A 148 3.61 -6.11 21.13
N GLY A 149 2.85 -6.70 20.21
CA GLY A 149 1.74 -7.61 20.49
C GLY A 149 0.38 -6.93 20.64
N GLU A 150 0.33 -5.60 20.65
CA GLU A 150 -0.89 -4.81 20.73
C GLU A 150 -1.35 -4.35 19.34
N LYS A 151 -2.67 -4.38 19.11
CA LYS A 151 -3.26 -3.92 17.85
C LYS A 151 -3.34 -2.39 17.85
N LEU A 152 -2.80 -1.77 16.80
CA LEU A 152 -2.97 -0.35 16.52
C LEU A 152 -4.31 -0.15 15.79
N ASP A 153 -5.42 -0.05 16.54
CA ASP A 153 -6.80 0.12 16.01
C ASP A 153 -7.05 1.52 15.45
N GLU A 154 -6.15 1.93 14.55
CA GLU A 154 -6.18 3.11 13.73
C GLU A 154 -6.32 2.68 12.27
N VAL A 155 -6.85 3.56 11.43
CA VAL A 155 -6.89 3.36 9.99
C VAL A 155 -5.75 4.11 9.30
N SER A 156 -5.20 3.52 8.24
CA SER A 156 -4.23 4.18 7.37
C SER A 156 -4.61 4.00 5.90
N ALA A 157 -4.41 5.02 5.07
CA ALA A 157 -4.76 4.98 3.65
C ALA A 157 -4.14 3.80 2.87
N PRO A 158 -2.91 3.32 3.16
CA PRO A 158 -2.34 2.14 2.50
C PRO A 158 -3.11 0.84 2.74
N LEU A 159 -4.07 0.78 3.68
CA LEU A 159 -4.91 -0.40 3.83
C LEU A 159 -5.79 -0.67 2.59
N PHE A 160 -5.97 0.30 1.69
CA PHE A 160 -6.51 0.06 0.35
C PHE A 160 -5.83 -1.12 -0.37
N PHE A 161 -4.52 -1.31 -0.16
CA PHE A 161 -3.76 -2.32 -0.89
C PHE A 161 -4.08 -3.76 -0.49
N LEU A 162 -4.88 -4.01 0.57
CA LEU A 162 -5.38 -5.36 0.85
C LEU A 162 -6.19 -5.92 -0.34
N GLU A 163 -7.05 -5.09 -0.94
CA GLU A 163 -7.81 -5.42 -2.15
C GLU A 163 -6.89 -5.53 -3.37
N LYS A 164 -6.03 -4.52 -3.59
CA LYS A 164 -5.11 -4.47 -4.74
C LYS A 164 -4.17 -5.67 -4.81
N PHE A 165 -3.79 -6.22 -3.66
CA PHE A 165 -2.94 -7.41 -3.56
C PHE A 165 -3.72 -8.72 -3.47
N GLY A 166 -5.06 -8.67 -3.50
CA GLY A 166 -5.93 -9.86 -3.47
C GLY A 166 -5.88 -10.63 -2.15
N LEU A 167 -5.51 -9.96 -1.05
CA LEU A 167 -5.45 -10.56 0.28
C LEU A 167 -6.85 -10.73 0.90
N ILE A 168 -7.77 -9.82 0.57
CA ILE A 168 -9.18 -9.87 1.00
C ILE A 168 -10.06 -10.44 -0.11
N ASP A 169 -11.24 -10.93 0.28
CA ASP A 169 -12.27 -11.40 -0.65
C ASP A 169 -13.23 -10.25 -1.01
N GLU A 170 -13.95 -10.36 -2.14
CA GLU A 170 -14.77 -9.28 -2.73
C GLU A 170 -15.85 -8.69 -1.80
N ASP A 171 -16.34 -9.47 -0.82
CA ASP A 171 -17.40 -9.08 0.12
C ASP A 171 -16.92 -8.99 1.59
N ASP A 172 -15.63 -8.70 1.83
CA ASP A 172 -15.09 -8.61 3.19
C ASP A 172 -15.62 -7.38 3.95
N GLU A 173 -16.55 -7.60 4.89
CA GLU A 173 -17.16 -6.56 5.74
C GLU A 173 -16.12 -5.71 6.49
N TYR A 174 -15.01 -6.30 6.95
CA TYR A 174 -13.97 -5.56 7.65
C TYR A 174 -13.24 -4.62 6.69
N PHE A 175 -13.02 -5.05 5.45
CA PHE A 175 -12.41 -4.22 4.42
C PHE A 175 -13.32 -3.04 4.03
N GLU A 176 -14.61 -3.27 3.82
CA GLU A 176 -15.59 -2.21 3.53
C GLU A 176 -15.64 -1.14 4.63
N ASN A 177 -15.66 -1.56 5.90
CA ASN A 177 -15.60 -0.63 7.03
C ASN A 177 -14.25 0.11 7.09
N THR A 178 -13.16 -0.54 6.70
CA THR A 178 -11.83 0.09 6.60
C THR A 178 -11.82 1.18 5.53
N MET A 179 -12.34 0.88 4.33
CA MET A 179 -12.41 1.86 3.24
C MET A 179 -13.34 3.02 3.56
N ASN A 180 -14.45 2.78 4.25
CA ASN A 180 -15.30 3.86 4.76
C ASN A 180 -14.55 4.73 5.78
N ALA A 181 -13.83 4.14 6.73
CA ALA A 181 -13.02 4.89 7.68
C ALA A 181 -11.92 5.71 6.97
N ILE A 182 -11.24 5.16 5.96
CA ILE A 182 -10.28 5.94 5.16
C ILE A 182 -10.96 7.14 4.50
N ARG A 183 -12.14 6.93 3.92
CA ARG A 183 -12.85 7.98 3.17
C ARG A 183 -13.37 9.12 4.03
N TYR A 184 -13.81 8.82 5.25
CA TYR A 184 -14.46 9.80 6.11
C TYR A 184 -13.56 10.28 7.25
N ASP A 185 -12.82 9.38 7.91
CA ASP A 185 -12.01 9.71 9.08
C ASP A 185 -10.64 10.33 8.68
N LEU A 186 -10.15 10.06 7.46
CA LEU A 186 -8.89 10.62 6.96
C LEU A 186 -9.07 11.79 5.99
N SER A 187 -10.31 12.23 5.74
CA SER A 187 -10.57 13.43 4.95
C SER A 187 -10.57 14.66 5.85
N PRO A 188 -9.77 15.70 5.57
CA PRO A 188 -9.88 16.97 6.28
C PRO A 188 -11.28 17.57 6.13
N ASP A 189 -11.87 18.07 7.22
CA ASP A 189 -13.16 18.78 7.21
C ASP A 189 -12.95 20.25 6.76
N THR A 190 -12.50 20.40 5.52
CA THR A 190 -12.16 21.67 4.88
C THR A 190 -12.75 21.72 3.48
N GLU A 191 -12.87 22.92 2.91
CA GLU A 191 -13.31 23.09 1.51
C GLU A 191 -12.35 22.45 0.48
N VAL A 192 -11.10 22.16 0.88
CA VAL A 192 -10.13 21.47 0.03
C VAL A 192 -10.44 19.98 0.02
N GLY A 193 -10.61 19.34 1.18
CA GLY A 193 -10.78 17.89 1.30
C GLY A 193 -9.56 17.09 0.83
N GLY A 194 -9.78 15.88 0.32
CA GLY A 194 -8.70 14.93 -0.02
C GLY A 194 -8.50 13.90 1.09
N ILE A 195 -7.45 13.09 1.03
CA ILE A 195 -7.23 11.99 1.99
C ILE A 195 -5.81 12.05 2.57
N ALA A 196 -5.70 12.08 3.90
CA ALA A 196 -4.45 12.01 4.64
C ALA A 196 -3.91 10.56 4.73
N ARG A 197 -2.65 10.40 5.15
CA ARG A 197 -2.02 9.06 5.29
C ARG A 197 -2.65 8.25 6.44
N TYR A 198 -2.83 8.90 7.58
CA TYR A 198 -3.43 8.41 8.82
C TYR A 198 -3.70 9.62 9.74
N LYS A 199 -4.42 9.44 10.86
CA LYS A 199 -4.70 10.52 11.81
C LYS A 199 -3.47 10.84 12.68
N GLU A 200 -3.29 12.11 13.04
CA GLU A 200 -2.09 12.60 13.76
C GLU A 200 -0.80 12.47 12.92
N ASP A 201 -0.92 12.72 11.62
CA ASP A 201 0.22 12.78 10.72
C ASP A 201 0.92 14.15 10.84
N TYR A 202 2.08 14.16 11.50
CA TYR A 202 2.90 15.35 11.74
C TYR A 202 3.80 15.74 10.55
N TYR A 203 3.87 14.93 9.48
CA TYR A 203 4.81 15.19 8.40
C TYR A 203 4.36 16.38 7.54
N HIS A 204 5.08 17.49 7.65
CA HIS A 204 4.73 18.79 7.03
C HIS A 204 3.36 19.34 7.45
N ASN A 205 2.80 18.88 8.57
CA ASN A 205 1.48 19.29 9.03
C ASN A 205 1.36 20.82 9.16
N VAL A 206 0.17 21.34 8.86
CA VAL A 206 -0.14 22.77 8.99
C VAL A 206 -1.20 23.06 10.05
N SER A 207 -1.71 22.02 10.71
CA SER A 207 -2.69 22.09 11.80
C SER A 207 -2.26 21.18 12.97
N GLU A 208 -2.66 21.57 14.18
CA GLU A 208 -2.62 20.74 15.39
C GLU A 208 -4.01 20.21 15.79
N ASP A 209 -5.07 20.68 15.11
CA ASP A 209 -6.42 20.14 15.28
C ASP A 209 -6.60 18.91 14.39
N PHE A 210 -6.31 17.74 14.95
CA PHE A 210 -6.40 16.46 14.24
C PHE A 210 -7.82 15.90 14.13
N ASP A 211 -8.81 16.53 14.78
CA ASP A 211 -10.22 16.19 14.58
C ASP A 211 -10.78 16.87 13.32
N GLU A 212 -10.34 18.10 13.03
CA GLU A 212 -10.65 18.79 11.76
C GLU A 212 -9.73 18.34 10.62
N VAL A 213 -8.43 18.21 10.88
CA VAL A 213 -7.39 17.93 9.88
C VAL A 213 -6.54 16.74 10.34
N PRO A 214 -6.88 15.49 9.97
CA PRO A 214 -6.14 14.31 10.43
C PRO A 214 -4.67 14.31 9.98
N GLY A 215 -4.40 14.98 8.87
CA GLY A 215 -3.09 15.24 8.28
C GLY A 215 -3.27 16.04 6.99
N ASN A 216 -2.18 16.46 6.36
CA ASN A 216 -2.30 17.05 5.01
C ASN A 216 -2.81 15.98 4.03
N PRO A 217 -3.72 16.31 3.11
CA PRO A 217 -4.15 15.39 2.08
C PRO A 217 -3.01 15.09 1.09
N TRP A 218 -2.86 13.81 0.75
CA TRP A 218 -1.88 13.33 -0.24
C TRP A 218 -2.56 13.01 -1.56
N ILE A 219 -1.88 13.32 -2.67
CA ILE A 219 -2.39 12.99 -4.01
C ILE A 219 -2.61 11.48 -4.14
N ILE A 220 -1.63 10.67 -3.73
CA ILE A 220 -1.69 9.20 -3.86
C ILE A 220 -2.82 8.60 -3.01
N CYS A 221 -2.99 9.03 -1.76
CA CYS A 221 -4.03 8.50 -0.88
C CYS A 221 -5.43 8.84 -1.41
N THR A 222 -5.60 10.05 -1.93
CA THR A 222 -6.85 10.49 -2.55
C THR A 222 -7.18 9.69 -3.81
N LEU A 223 -6.16 9.37 -4.62
CA LEU A 223 -6.33 8.55 -5.82
C LEU A 223 -6.56 7.07 -5.51
N TRP A 224 -6.02 6.51 -4.42
CA TRP A 224 -6.30 5.13 -4.00
C TRP A 224 -7.79 4.94 -3.66
N VAL A 225 -8.40 5.91 -2.97
CA VAL A 225 -9.85 5.93 -2.78
C VAL A 225 -10.57 5.97 -4.13
N ALA A 226 -10.11 6.77 -5.09
CA ALA A 226 -10.69 6.79 -6.43
C ALA A 226 -10.58 5.42 -7.12
N GLN A 227 -9.44 4.74 -7.02
CA GLN A 227 -9.22 3.41 -7.60
C GLN A 227 -10.18 2.37 -7.01
N HIS A 228 -10.36 2.35 -5.69
CA HIS A 228 -11.35 1.49 -5.02
C HIS A 228 -12.78 1.76 -5.52
N LEU A 229 -13.16 3.03 -5.65
CA LEU A 229 -14.48 3.41 -6.16
C LEU A 229 -14.69 3.03 -7.63
N ILE A 230 -13.64 3.09 -8.45
CA ILE A 230 -13.69 2.64 -9.84
C ILE A 230 -13.91 1.13 -9.88
N GLN A 231 -13.10 0.36 -9.15
CA GLN A 231 -13.15 -1.09 -9.14
C GLN A 231 -14.55 -1.60 -8.76
N ASN A 232 -15.17 -0.98 -7.76
CA ASN A 232 -16.47 -1.36 -7.22
C ASN A 232 -17.69 -0.64 -7.85
N ALA A 233 -17.48 0.12 -8.94
CA ALA A 233 -18.56 0.79 -9.62
C ALA A 233 -19.41 -0.19 -10.47
N GLU A 234 -20.68 -0.34 -10.10
CA GLU A 234 -21.64 -1.16 -10.88
C GLU A 234 -22.49 -0.32 -11.86
N THR A 235 -22.44 1.01 -11.74
CA THR A 235 -23.23 1.93 -12.56
C THR A 235 -22.40 3.15 -12.94
N GLN A 236 -22.77 3.82 -14.04
CA GLN A 236 -22.16 5.09 -14.43
C GLN A 236 -22.27 6.17 -13.36
N GLU A 237 -23.35 6.14 -12.55
CA GLU A 237 -23.53 7.05 -11.43
C GLU A 237 -22.51 6.79 -10.32
N LYS A 238 -22.34 5.53 -9.90
CA LYS A 238 -21.31 5.13 -8.92
C LYS A 238 -19.90 5.45 -9.43
N LEU A 239 -19.63 5.21 -10.71
CA LEU A 239 -18.36 5.57 -11.34
C LEU A 239 -18.11 7.10 -11.31
N GLY A 240 -19.17 7.90 -11.35
CA GLY A 240 -19.12 9.35 -11.20
C GLY A 240 -18.53 9.83 -9.87
N GLU A 241 -18.64 9.04 -8.79
CA GLU A 241 -18.05 9.37 -7.49
C GLU A 241 -16.52 9.37 -7.55
N ALA A 242 -15.91 8.36 -8.17
CA ALA A 242 -14.45 8.30 -8.35
C ALA A 242 -13.91 9.49 -9.16
N LYS A 243 -14.69 9.97 -10.14
CA LYS A 243 -14.32 11.12 -10.95
C LYS A 243 -14.13 12.39 -10.12
N LYS A 244 -14.83 12.53 -8.99
CA LYS A 244 -14.67 13.69 -8.08
C LYS A 244 -13.26 13.74 -7.49
N TYR A 245 -12.70 12.60 -7.08
CA TYR A 245 -11.33 12.49 -6.56
C TYR A 245 -10.27 12.75 -7.64
N MET A 246 -10.52 12.32 -8.88
CA MET A 246 -9.66 12.65 -10.02
C MET A 246 -9.70 14.15 -10.34
N HIS A 247 -10.87 14.78 -10.33
CA HIS A 247 -11.00 16.23 -10.50
C HIS A 247 -10.34 17.00 -9.37
N TRP A 248 -10.47 16.53 -8.12
CA TRP A 248 -9.74 17.08 -6.98
C TRP A 248 -8.23 17.05 -7.23
N THR A 249 -7.71 15.94 -7.75
CA THR A 249 -6.27 15.83 -8.08
C THR A 249 -5.85 16.84 -9.13
N CYS A 250 -6.61 17.02 -10.20
CA CYS A 250 -6.32 18.02 -11.23
C CYS A 250 -6.40 19.45 -10.67
N LYS A 251 -7.40 19.75 -9.84
CA LYS A 251 -7.62 21.07 -9.23
C LYS A 251 -6.44 21.49 -8.35
N ASN A 252 -5.83 20.54 -7.64
CA ASN A 252 -4.71 20.78 -6.72
C ASN A 252 -3.34 20.45 -7.35
N SER A 253 -3.27 20.35 -8.68
CA SER A 253 -1.99 20.36 -9.39
C SER A 253 -1.39 21.77 -9.40
N LEU A 254 -0.07 21.87 -9.53
CA LEU A 254 0.58 23.16 -9.77
C LEU A 254 0.11 23.75 -11.11
N ASP A 255 0.27 25.05 -11.34
CA ASP A 255 -0.11 25.72 -12.60
C ASP A 255 0.52 25.08 -13.86
N THR A 256 1.64 24.37 -13.69
CA THR A 256 2.33 23.63 -14.74
C THR A 256 1.74 22.24 -15.03
N GLY A 257 0.71 21.82 -14.29
CA GLY A 257 0.15 20.46 -14.29
C GLY A 257 0.96 19.43 -13.49
N ILE A 258 1.99 19.87 -12.75
CA ILE A 258 2.81 18.98 -11.92
C ILE A 258 2.03 18.61 -10.65
N LEU A 259 1.98 17.31 -10.34
CA LEU A 259 1.40 16.81 -9.10
C LEU A 259 2.43 16.81 -7.95
N PRO A 260 2.13 17.48 -6.81
CA PRO A 260 2.95 17.43 -5.62
C PRO A 260 2.74 16.11 -4.85
N GLU A 261 3.50 15.93 -3.78
CA GLU A 261 3.25 14.88 -2.78
C GLU A 261 2.01 15.18 -1.95
N GLN A 262 1.95 16.39 -1.39
CA GLN A 262 0.91 16.85 -0.47
C GLN A 262 0.21 18.10 -0.98
N VAL A 263 -0.97 18.35 -0.43
CA VAL A 263 -1.75 19.56 -0.64
C VAL A 263 -2.05 20.19 0.72
N ASP A 264 -1.96 21.51 0.82
CA ASP A 264 -2.36 22.25 2.00
C ASP A 264 -3.89 22.17 2.20
N PRO A 265 -4.38 21.67 3.34
CA PRO A 265 -5.80 21.41 3.57
C PRO A 265 -6.66 22.68 3.62
N PHE A 266 -6.09 23.87 3.80
CA PHE A 266 -6.88 25.11 3.87
C PHE A 266 -6.83 25.91 2.56
N THR A 267 -5.70 25.86 1.86
CA THR A 267 -5.45 26.71 0.68
C THR A 267 -5.48 25.95 -0.64
N GLY A 268 -5.26 24.63 -0.63
CA GLY A 268 -5.10 23.82 -1.83
C GLY A 268 -3.72 23.95 -2.49
N GLU A 269 -2.78 24.69 -1.90
CA GLU A 269 -1.42 24.84 -2.43
C GLU A 269 -0.61 23.54 -2.28
N GLY A 270 0.21 23.22 -3.29
CA GLY A 270 1.10 22.05 -3.22
C GLY A 270 2.16 22.19 -2.12
N LYS A 271 2.42 21.10 -1.40
CA LYS A 271 3.42 20.99 -0.34
C LYS A 271 4.37 19.82 -0.58
N SER A 272 5.56 19.92 0.03
CA SER A 272 6.62 18.92 -0.08
C SER A 272 7.12 18.75 -1.53
N VAL A 273 7.57 17.55 -1.91
CA VAL A 273 8.23 17.24 -3.18
C VAL A 273 7.26 17.44 -4.35
N ALA A 274 7.71 18.17 -5.38
CA ALA A 274 7.02 18.31 -6.65
C ALA A 274 8.05 18.41 -7.81
N PRO A 275 7.98 17.53 -8.83
CA PRO A 275 7.03 16.44 -9.01
C PRO A 275 7.32 15.26 -8.07
N LEU A 276 6.26 14.63 -7.54
CA LEU A 276 6.37 13.28 -7.00
C LEU A 276 6.02 12.27 -8.10
N THR A 277 6.97 11.40 -8.46
CA THR A 277 6.76 10.35 -9.47
C THR A 277 5.56 9.48 -9.13
N TRP A 278 5.41 9.09 -7.85
CA TRP A 278 4.32 8.25 -7.40
C TRP A 278 2.93 8.90 -7.58
N SER A 279 2.80 10.20 -7.34
CA SER A 279 1.55 10.93 -7.62
C SER A 279 1.18 10.86 -9.11
N HIS A 280 2.15 11.02 -10.00
CA HIS A 280 1.92 10.99 -11.45
C HIS A 280 1.59 9.58 -11.95
N THR A 281 2.32 8.56 -11.51
CA THR A 281 2.04 7.18 -11.93
C THR A 281 0.69 6.70 -11.41
N THR A 282 0.32 7.06 -10.18
CA THR A 282 -0.99 6.73 -9.62
C THR A 282 -2.11 7.42 -10.39
N PHE A 283 -1.94 8.68 -10.79
CA PHE A 283 -2.95 9.39 -11.59
C PHE A 283 -3.15 8.74 -12.96
N ILE A 284 -2.06 8.35 -13.64
CA ILE A 284 -2.13 7.65 -14.93
C ILE A 284 -2.85 6.31 -14.77
N GLU A 285 -2.48 5.52 -13.78
CA GLU A 285 -3.14 4.24 -13.47
C GLU A 285 -4.64 4.43 -13.22
N THR A 286 -5.02 5.37 -12.36
CA THR A 286 -6.43 5.68 -12.06
C THR A 286 -7.19 6.12 -13.32
N ALA A 287 -6.56 6.89 -14.21
CA ALA A 287 -7.20 7.33 -15.45
C ALA A 287 -7.44 6.17 -16.43
N LEU A 288 -6.51 5.21 -16.52
CA LEU A 288 -6.67 4.00 -17.32
C LEU A 288 -7.80 3.13 -16.75
N MET A 289 -7.77 2.86 -15.43
CA MET A 289 -8.83 2.11 -14.74
C MET A 289 -10.21 2.75 -14.95
N TYR A 290 -10.31 4.07 -14.84
CA TYR A 290 -11.57 4.78 -15.06
C TYR A 290 -12.08 4.61 -16.49
N SER A 291 -11.18 4.68 -17.48
CA SER A 291 -11.53 4.53 -18.89
C SER A 291 -12.06 3.13 -19.18
N GLU A 292 -11.35 2.10 -18.72
CA GLU A 292 -11.73 0.69 -18.89
C GLU A 292 -13.08 0.40 -18.22
N LYS A 293 -13.25 0.83 -16.97
CA LYS A 293 -14.51 0.63 -16.24
C LYS A 293 -15.68 1.35 -16.88
N LYS A 294 -15.44 2.54 -17.44
CA LYS A 294 -16.46 3.28 -18.15
C LYS A 294 -16.94 2.52 -19.40
N GLU A 295 -16.03 1.91 -20.15
CA GLU A 295 -16.34 1.09 -21.31
C GLU A 295 -17.07 -0.21 -20.93
N GLU A 296 -16.69 -0.85 -19.82
CA GLU A 296 -17.35 -2.04 -19.26
C GLU A 296 -18.83 -1.78 -18.90
N LEU A 297 -19.11 -0.59 -18.36
CA LEU A 297 -20.44 -0.19 -17.89
C LEU A 297 -21.30 0.50 -18.97
N HIS A 298 -20.85 0.51 -20.23
CA HIS A 298 -21.57 1.07 -21.39
C HIS A 298 -22.25 -0.04 -22.20
#